data_AF-A0A382ELJ2-F1
#
_entry.id   AF-A0A382ELJ2-F1
#
_cell.length_a   1.000
_cell.length_b   1.000
_cell.length_c   1.000
_cell.angle_alpha   90.00
_cell.angle_beta   90.00
_cell.angle_gamma   90.00
#
_symmetry.space_group_name_H-M   'P 1'
#
loop_
_entity.id
_entity.type
_entity.pdbx_description
1 polymer ?
#
loop_
_entity_poly.entity_id
_entity_poly.type
_entity_poly.pdbx_seq_one_letter_code
_entity_poly.pdbx_strand_id
1 'polypeptide(L)'
;MVDLVDQVQPVPLLGLVAASMLPFLANTAFWTLALRELGETVSWQQVNAAAAETTLTRYLPGGIWLAAGRGVALARRGVSSPALVAMVGLEVALATPVALLVGSVLLAGSPNAPAWLGWLAAGLLVAAVTLARPALNGAMAWWARRRHQPPPTALTTAGVGRLALALAAYWVIFGSVFWAYLE
;
A
#
# COMPACT_ATOMS: atom_id res chain seq x y z
N MET A 1 -2.76 -14.42 -32.58
CA MET A 1 -2.25 -13.14 -32.03
C MET A 1 -2.67 -11.96 -32.89
N VAL A 2 -2.55 -12.02 -34.22
CA VAL A 2 -2.99 -10.92 -35.12
C VAL A 2 -4.51 -10.69 -35.03
N ASP A 3 -5.33 -11.74 -35.05
CA ASP A 3 -6.79 -11.63 -34.92
C ASP A 3 -7.28 -11.04 -33.57
N LEU A 4 -6.42 -11.08 -32.55
CA LEU A 4 -6.74 -10.55 -31.21
C LEU A 4 -6.51 -9.04 -31.14
N VAL A 5 -5.69 -8.48 -32.04
CA VAL A 5 -5.39 -7.04 -32.13
C VAL A 5 -6.39 -6.34 -33.05
N ASP A 6 -6.86 -7.03 -34.11
CA ASP A 6 -7.81 -6.46 -35.08
C ASP A 6 -9.23 -6.24 -34.50
N GLN A 7 -9.58 -6.91 -33.40
CA GLN A 7 -10.86 -6.73 -32.70
C GLN A 7 -10.80 -5.71 -31.55
N VAL A 8 -9.62 -5.14 -31.27
CA VAL A 8 -9.45 -4.20 -30.17
C VAL A 8 -10.07 -2.87 -30.53
N GLN A 9 -11.14 -2.51 -29.83
CA GLN A 9 -11.65 -1.16 -29.87
C GLN A 9 -10.69 -0.23 -29.11
N PRO A 10 -10.19 0.87 -29.72
CA PRO A 10 -9.16 1.71 -29.13
C PRO A 10 -9.63 2.46 -27.88
N VAL A 11 -10.91 2.80 -27.80
CA VAL A 11 -11.47 3.56 -26.67
C VAL A 11 -11.53 2.71 -25.38
N PRO A 12 -12.10 1.49 -25.38
CA PRO A 12 -12.01 0.59 -24.24
C PRO A 12 -10.57 0.29 -23.80
N LEU A 13 -9.65 0.11 -24.76
CA LEU A 13 -8.25 -0.16 -24.44
C LEU A 13 -7.57 1.03 -23.74
N LEU A 14 -7.81 2.27 -24.22
CA LEU A 14 -7.33 3.47 -23.55
C LEU A 14 -7.93 3.62 -22.14
N GLY A 15 -9.21 3.30 -21.99
CA GLY A 15 -9.89 3.26 -20.68
C GLY A 15 -9.24 2.27 -19.72
N LEU A 16 -8.91 1.06 -20.20
CA LEU A 16 -8.25 0.02 -19.42
C LEU A 16 -6.83 0.40 -19.02
N VAL A 17 -6.06 1.00 -19.95
CA VAL A 17 -4.72 1.55 -19.66
C VAL A 17 -4.81 2.63 -18.59
N ALA A 18 -5.75 3.58 -18.71
CA ALA A 18 -5.94 4.62 -17.71
C ALA A 18 -6.35 4.03 -16.35
N ALA A 19 -7.28 3.07 -16.34
CA ALA A 19 -7.72 2.38 -15.13
C ALA A 19 -6.58 1.59 -14.46
N SER A 20 -5.67 1.00 -15.25
CA SER A 20 -4.49 0.27 -14.74
C SER A 20 -3.49 1.16 -13.99
N MET A 21 -3.55 2.48 -14.20
CA MET A 21 -2.74 3.43 -13.44
C MET A 21 -3.33 3.73 -12.06
N LEU A 22 -4.62 3.49 -11.84
CA LEU A 22 -5.29 3.82 -10.57
C LEU A 22 -4.70 3.09 -9.37
N PRO A 23 -4.39 1.77 -9.42
CA PRO A 23 -3.76 1.10 -8.27
C PRO A 23 -2.36 1.65 -7.96
N PHE A 24 -1.60 2.04 -8.99
CA PHE A 24 -0.32 2.69 -8.80
C PHE A 24 -0.47 4.02 -8.05
N LEU A 25 -1.41 4.87 -8.48
CA LEU A 25 -1.69 6.16 -7.85
C LEU A 25 -2.22 6.01 -6.41
N ALA A 26 -3.07 5.01 -6.16
CA ALA A 26 -3.58 4.72 -4.83
C ALA A 26 -2.45 4.24 -3.88
N ASN A 27 -1.53 3.39 -4.36
CA ASN A 27 -0.38 2.94 -3.58
C ASN A 27 0.57 4.10 -3.23
N THR A 28 0.85 5.01 -4.17
CA THR A 28 1.70 6.17 -3.89
C THR A 28 1.02 7.20 -2.98
N ALA A 29 -0.31 7.32 -3.05
CA ALA A 29 -1.09 8.12 -2.10
C ALA A 29 -0.98 7.55 -0.67
N PHE A 30 -1.09 6.23 -0.51
CA PHE A 30 -0.86 5.55 0.77
C PHE A 30 0.55 5.84 1.32
N TRP A 31 1.60 5.68 0.51
CA TRP A 31 2.98 5.99 0.92
C TRP A 31 3.14 7.45 1.34
N THR A 32 2.54 8.38 0.60
CA THR A 32 2.58 9.81 0.92
C THR A 32 1.92 10.12 2.26
N LEU A 33 0.73 9.55 2.51
CA LEU A 33 0.01 9.70 3.77
C LEU A 33 0.82 9.09 4.93
N ALA A 34 1.35 7.88 4.77
CA ALA A 34 2.12 7.20 5.80
C ALA A 34 3.37 8.00 6.21
N LEU A 35 4.13 8.50 5.24
CA LEU A 35 5.30 9.32 5.51
C LEU A 35 4.93 10.64 6.21
N ARG A 36 3.84 11.28 5.81
CA ARG A 36 3.33 12.49 6.49
C ARG A 36 2.89 12.22 7.92
N GLU A 37 2.21 11.11 8.20
CA GLU A 37 1.87 10.70 9.57
C GLU A 37 3.11 10.46 10.44
N LEU A 38 4.23 10.05 9.82
CA LEU A 38 5.52 9.86 10.47
C LEU A 38 6.34 11.15 10.63
N GLY A 39 5.79 12.29 10.21
CA GLY A 39 6.41 13.62 10.36
C GLY A 39 7.24 14.08 9.17
N GLU A 40 7.24 13.34 8.06
CA GLU A 40 8.01 13.70 6.86
C GLU A 40 7.26 14.71 5.99
N THR A 41 7.98 15.70 5.48
CA THR A 41 7.44 16.74 4.58
C THR A 41 7.55 16.31 3.11
N VAL A 42 6.87 15.22 2.76
CA VAL A 42 6.85 14.70 1.38
C VAL A 42 5.64 15.18 0.57
N SER A 43 5.87 15.48 -0.71
CA SER A 43 4.80 15.72 -1.69
C SER A 43 4.42 14.42 -2.42
N TRP A 44 3.16 14.33 -2.85
CA TRP A 44 2.71 13.17 -3.63
C TRP A 44 3.46 13.05 -4.96
N GLN A 45 3.86 14.18 -5.56
CA GLN A 45 4.69 14.21 -6.77
C GLN A 45 6.07 13.60 -6.54
N GLN A 46 6.71 13.87 -5.40
CA GLN A 46 8.00 13.26 -5.05
C GLN A 46 7.88 11.75 -4.91
N VAL A 47 6.82 11.27 -4.24
CA VAL A 47 6.56 9.83 -4.08
C VAL A 47 6.23 9.16 -5.42
N ASN A 48 5.42 9.80 -6.27
CA ASN A 48 5.13 9.31 -7.61
C ASN A 48 6.38 9.22 -8.48
N ALA A 49 7.25 10.24 -8.46
CA ALA A 49 8.49 10.23 -9.22
C ALA A 49 9.42 9.10 -8.76
N ALA A 50 9.60 8.94 -7.44
CA ALA A 50 10.38 7.84 -6.88
C ALA A 50 9.77 6.47 -7.21
N ALA A 51 8.44 6.34 -7.16
CA ALA A 51 7.75 5.11 -7.53
C ALA A 51 7.94 4.79 -9.01
N ALA A 52 7.78 5.76 -9.91
CA ALA A 52 7.96 5.56 -11.36
C ALA A 52 9.40 5.15 -11.72
N GLU A 53 10.40 5.80 -11.13
CA GLU A 53 11.83 5.48 -11.30
C GLU A 53 12.16 4.04 -10.88
N THR A 54 11.40 3.52 -9.90
CA THR A 54 11.67 2.22 -9.27
C THR A 54 10.67 1.15 -9.69
N THR A 55 9.66 1.45 -10.50
CA THR A 55 8.61 0.49 -10.89
C THR A 55 9.18 -0.79 -11.51
N LEU A 56 10.25 -0.69 -12.28
CA LEU A 56 10.90 -1.84 -12.93
C LEU A 56 11.50 -2.83 -11.92
N THR A 57 11.80 -2.39 -10.70
CA THR A 57 12.33 -3.27 -9.65
C THR A 57 11.31 -4.34 -9.22
N ARG A 58 10.01 -4.16 -9.52
CA ARG A 58 8.97 -5.18 -9.27
C ARG A 58 9.21 -6.49 -10.03
N TYR A 59 9.95 -6.44 -11.13
CA TYR A 59 10.27 -7.60 -11.96
C TYR A 59 11.50 -8.37 -11.46
N LEU A 60 12.16 -7.87 -10.42
CA LEU A 60 13.26 -8.56 -9.78
C LEU A 60 12.72 -9.65 -8.83
N PRO A 61 13.35 -10.83 -8.78
CA PRO A 61 12.90 -11.93 -7.93
C PRO A 61 12.96 -11.54 -6.45
N GLY A 62 11.89 -11.86 -5.71
CA GLY A 62 11.84 -11.70 -4.26
C GLY A 62 10.96 -10.57 -3.72
N GLY A 63 10.32 -9.75 -4.56
CA GLY A 63 9.28 -8.78 -4.18
C GLY A 63 9.71 -7.59 -3.30
N ILE A 64 10.83 -7.72 -2.57
CA ILE A 64 11.39 -6.71 -1.67
C ILE A 64 11.99 -5.51 -2.42
N TRP A 65 12.38 -5.70 -3.68
CA TRP A 65 13.11 -4.71 -4.45
C TRP A 65 12.29 -3.46 -4.75
N LEU A 66 10.97 -3.59 -4.87
CA LEU A 66 10.08 -2.45 -5.07
C LEU A 66 10.08 -1.51 -3.87
N ALA A 67 9.89 -2.07 -2.67
CA ALA A 67 9.91 -1.30 -1.43
C ALA A 67 11.33 -0.73 -1.16
N ALA A 68 12.36 -1.55 -1.36
CA ALA A 68 13.75 -1.13 -1.14
C ALA A 68 14.19 -0.04 -2.13
N GLY A 69 13.92 -0.23 -3.42
CA GLY A 69 14.26 0.72 -4.48
C GLY A 69 13.59 2.07 -4.24
N ARG A 70 12.27 2.06 -3.97
CA ARG A 70 11.53 3.28 -3.65
C ARG A 70 12.03 3.94 -2.36
N GLY A 71 12.37 3.13 -1.35
CA GLY A 71 12.99 3.61 -0.12
C GLY A 71 14.32 4.34 -0.36
N VAL A 72 15.22 3.75 -1.14
CA VAL A 72 16.50 4.39 -1.53
C VAL A 72 16.25 5.67 -2.32
N ALA A 73 15.32 5.64 -3.28
CA ALA A 73 14.97 6.80 -4.09
C ALA A 73 14.42 7.97 -3.26
N LEU A 74 13.61 7.68 -2.23
CA LEU A 74 13.09 8.69 -1.30
C LEU A 74 14.14 9.16 -0.28
N ALA A 75 15.02 8.27 0.19
CA ALA A 75 16.12 8.64 1.06
C ALA A 75 17.07 9.65 0.38
N ARG A 76 17.34 9.48 -0.92
CA ARG A 76 18.10 10.46 -1.73
C ARG A 76 17.40 11.82 -1.85
N ARG A 77 16.09 11.86 -1.62
CA ARG A 77 15.26 13.08 -1.63
C ARG A 77 15.04 13.65 -0.22
N GLY A 78 15.78 13.17 0.77
CA GLY A 78 15.82 13.72 2.14
C GLY A 78 14.88 13.06 3.14
N VAL A 79 14.14 12.01 2.76
CA VAL A 79 13.25 11.29 3.68
C VAL A 79 14.07 10.45 4.66
N SER A 80 13.75 10.51 5.95
CA SER A 80 14.53 9.78 6.96
C SER A 80 14.41 8.27 6.79
N SER A 81 15.53 7.56 6.94
CA SER A 81 15.54 6.08 6.90
C SER A 81 14.64 5.43 7.96
N PRO A 82 14.56 5.95 9.21
CA PRO A 82 13.62 5.43 10.20
C PRO A 82 12.16 5.54 9.75
N ALA A 83 11.74 6.65 9.13
CA ALA A 83 10.38 6.81 8.61
C ALA A 83 10.10 5.84 7.44
N LEU A 84 11.07 5.65 6.54
CA LEU A 84 10.93 4.69 5.43
C LEU A 84 10.74 3.25 5.94
N VAL A 85 11.51 2.83 6.93
CA VAL A 85 11.37 1.47 7.49
C VAL A 85 10.06 1.30 8.24
N ALA A 86 9.66 2.31 9.02
CA ALA A 86 8.37 2.29 9.70
C ALA A 86 7.19 2.23 8.72
N MET A 87 7.26 2.95 7.61
CA MET A 87 6.24 2.93 6.57
C MET A 87 6.17 1.57 5.87
N VAL A 88 7.30 0.92 5.55
CA VAL A 88 7.28 -0.46 5.01
C VAL A 88 6.68 -1.43 6.03
N GLY A 89 7.01 -1.29 7.31
CA GLY A 89 6.40 -2.07 8.38
C GLY A 89 4.89 -1.88 8.47
N LEU A 90 4.41 -0.64 8.33
CA LEU A 90 2.98 -0.30 8.26
C LEU A 90 2.30 -0.94 7.05
N GLU A 91 2.91 -0.86 5.88
CA GLU A 91 2.39 -1.46 4.65
C GLU A 91 2.20 -2.96 4.84
N VAL A 92 3.20 -3.68 5.33
CA VAL A 92 3.10 -5.13 5.56
C VAL A 92 2.07 -5.48 6.64
N ALA A 93 2.07 -4.75 7.77
CA ALA A 93 1.18 -5.01 8.88
C ALA A 93 -0.30 -4.77 8.54
N LEU A 94 -0.60 -3.79 7.69
CA LEU A 94 -1.96 -3.43 7.31
C LEU A 94 -2.42 -4.06 5.99
N ALA A 95 -1.53 -4.33 5.04
CA ALA A 95 -1.89 -4.82 3.71
C ALA A 95 -2.67 -6.12 3.76
N THR A 96 -2.17 -7.11 4.49
CA THR A 96 -2.79 -8.44 4.51
C THR A 96 -4.17 -8.42 5.18
N PRO A 97 -4.35 -7.87 6.41
CA PRO A 97 -5.67 -7.82 7.04
C PRO A 97 -6.68 -7.00 6.24
N VAL A 98 -6.27 -5.86 5.67
CA VAL A 98 -7.17 -5.01 4.87
C VAL A 98 -7.54 -5.71 3.56
N ALA A 99 -6.60 -6.36 2.88
CA ALA A 99 -6.87 -7.13 1.67
C ALA A 99 -7.89 -8.24 1.93
N LEU A 100 -7.69 -9.01 3.01
CA LEU A 100 -8.61 -10.07 3.41
C LEU A 100 -10.00 -9.53 3.71
N LEU A 101 -10.10 -8.38 4.39
CA LEU A 101 -11.38 -7.78 4.71
C LEU A 101 -12.12 -7.30 3.44
N VAL A 102 -11.43 -6.55 2.58
CA VAL A 102 -11.99 -6.07 1.31
C VAL A 102 -12.40 -7.24 0.43
N GLY A 103 -11.53 -8.24 0.27
CA GLY A 103 -11.83 -9.45 -0.50
C GLY A 103 -13.04 -10.22 0.06
N SER A 104 -13.13 -10.36 1.38
CA SER A 104 -14.28 -11.00 2.03
C SER A 104 -15.58 -10.25 1.78
N VAL A 105 -15.56 -8.91 1.82
CA VAL A 105 -16.73 -8.06 1.55
C VAL A 105 -17.16 -8.20 0.10
N LEU A 106 -16.22 -8.12 -0.85
CA LEU A 106 -16.51 -8.28 -2.28
C LEU A 106 -17.06 -9.69 -2.60
N LEU A 107 -16.66 -10.70 -1.85
CA LEU A 107 -17.11 -12.08 -2.01
C LEU A 107 -18.34 -12.44 -1.16
N ALA A 108 -18.84 -11.56 -0.30
CA ALA A 108 -19.90 -11.89 0.67
C ALA A 108 -21.22 -12.35 0.03
N GLY A 109 -21.49 -11.96 -1.22
CA GLY A 109 -22.64 -12.41 -2.01
C GLY A 109 -22.41 -13.68 -2.84
N SER A 110 -21.19 -14.24 -2.81
CA SER A 110 -20.84 -15.43 -3.58
C SER A 110 -21.18 -16.70 -2.81
N PRO A 111 -21.87 -17.68 -3.42
CA PRO A 111 -22.23 -18.95 -2.77
C PRO A 111 -21.01 -19.78 -2.37
N ASN A 112 -19.83 -19.47 -2.91
CA ASN A 112 -18.58 -20.18 -2.65
C ASN A 112 -17.71 -19.50 -1.57
N ALA A 113 -18.14 -18.35 -1.03
CA ALA A 113 -17.36 -17.60 -0.05
C ALA A 113 -17.74 -18.00 1.39
N PRO A 114 -16.80 -18.44 2.23
CA PRO A 114 -17.10 -18.78 3.61
C PRO A 114 -17.45 -17.53 4.44
N ALA A 115 -18.62 -17.52 5.07
CA ALA A 115 -19.07 -16.39 5.90
C ALA A 115 -18.15 -16.06 7.10
N TRP A 116 -17.36 -17.04 7.57
CA TRP A 116 -16.40 -16.83 8.67
C TRP A 116 -15.17 -16.01 8.25
N LEU A 117 -14.88 -15.90 6.94
CA LEU A 117 -13.69 -15.21 6.43
C LEU A 117 -13.73 -13.71 6.77
N GLY A 118 -14.90 -13.08 6.66
CA GLY A 118 -15.08 -11.67 7.01
C GLY A 118 -14.85 -11.39 8.49
N TRP A 119 -15.32 -12.28 9.38
CA TRP A 119 -15.10 -12.17 10.82
C TRP A 119 -13.63 -12.36 11.19
N LEU A 120 -12.96 -13.33 10.57
CA LEU A 120 -11.52 -13.55 10.73
C LEU A 120 -10.73 -12.30 10.27
N ALA A 121 -11.08 -11.74 9.12
CA ALA A 121 -10.44 -10.54 8.60
C ALA A 121 -10.67 -9.30 9.48
N ALA A 122 -11.89 -9.11 10.00
CA ALA A 122 -12.19 -8.05 10.94
C ALA A 122 -11.39 -8.20 12.25
N GLY A 123 -11.32 -9.42 12.80
CA GLY A 123 -10.50 -9.72 13.98
C GLY A 123 -9.01 -9.45 13.75
N LEU A 124 -8.47 -9.89 12.61
CA LEU A 124 -7.09 -9.62 12.20
C LEU A 124 -6.82 -8.13 12.03
N LEU A 125 -7.77 -7.36 11.46
CA LEU A 125 -7.61 -5.92 11.31
C LEU A 125 -7.62 -5.22 12.67
N VAL A 126 -8.52 -5.59 13.58
CA VAL A 126 -8.55 -5.02 14.94
C VAL A 126 -7.24 -5.35 15.67
N ALA A 127 -6.77 -6.60 15.61
CA ALA A 127 -5.48 -7.01 16.17
C ALA A 127 -4.32 -6.22 15.54
N ALA A 128 -4.29 -6.08 14.22
CA ALA A 128 -3.27 -5.33 13.51
C ALA A 128 -3.28 -3.85 13.90
N VAL A 129 -4.44 -3.18 13.93
CA VAL A 129 -4.54 -1.76 14.29
C VAL A 129 -4.15 -1.52 15.75
N THR A 130 -4.55 -2.42 16.66
CA THR A 130 -4.23 -2.32 18.09
C THR A 130 -2.77 -2.61 18.40
N LEU A 131 -2.16 -3.59 17.73
CA LEU A 131 -0.77 -3.99 17.95
C LEU A 131 0.23 -3.18 17.13
N ALA A 132 -0.12 -2.75 15.91
CA ALA A 132 0.79 -2.05 15.01
C ALA A 132 1.26 -0.73 15.64
N ARG A 133 0.36 0.06 16.23
CA ARG A 133 0.71 1.34 16.84
C ARG A 133 1.79 1.20 17.94
N PRO A 134 1.58 0.44 19.03
CA PRO A 134 2.58 0.31 20.09
C PRO A 134 3.85 -0.41 19.60
N ALA A 135 3.73 -1.44 18.75
CA ALA A 135 4.88 -2.16 18.22
C ALA A 135 5.78 -1.27 17.35
N LEU A 136 5.18 -0.51 16.42
CA LEU A 136 5.91 0.40 15.54
C LEU A 136 6.49 1.58 16.31
N ASN A 137 5.73 2.21 17.19
CA ASN A 137 6.25 3.32 18.02
C ASN A 137 7.41 2.83 18.91
N GLY A 138 7.29 1.64 19.50
CA GLY A 138 8.36 1.03 20.29
C GLY A 138 9.60 0.69 19.47
N ALA A 139 9.42 0.09 18.29
CA ALA A 139 10.50 -0.23 17.37
C ALA A 139 11.21 1.03 16.86
N MET A 140 10.47 2.07 16.50
CA MET A 140 11.00 3.37 16.07
C MET A 140 11.80 4.03 17.20
N ALA A 141 11.27 4.07 18.43
CA ALA A 141 11.96 4.62 19.59
C ALA A 141 13.23 3.81 19.94
N TRP A 142 13.19 2.48 19.82
CA TRP A 142 14.38 1.64 20.00
C TRP A 142 15.43 1.89 18.92
N TRP A 143 15.03 1.99 17.66
CA TRP A 143 15.94 2.27 16.54
C TRP A 143 16.59 3.64 16.68
N ALA A 144 15.78 4.68 16.94
CA ALA A 144 16.23 6.04 17.14
C ALA A 144 17.30 6.13 18.24
N ARG A 145 17.07 5.46 19.37
CA ARG A 145 18.06 5.31 20.45
C ARG A 145 19.34 4.63 19.98
N ARG A 146 19.23 3.53 19.22
CA ARG A 146 20.39 2.76 18.73
C ARG A 146 21.24 3.54 17.71
N ARG A 147 20.64 4.47 16.97
CA ARG A 147 21.32 5.26 15.94
C ARG A 147 21.64 6.70 16.36
N HIS A 148 21.36 7.08 17.61
CA HIS A 148 21.48 8.46 18.10
C HIS A 148 20.79 9.49 17.19
N GLN A 149 19.63 9.11 16.64
CA GLN A 149 18.82 9.95 15.76
C GLN A 149 17.53 10.38 16.46
N PRO A 150 16.94 11.53 16.09
CA PRO A 150 15.62 11.90 16.57
C PRO A 150 14.58 10.85 16.11
N PRO A 151 13.67 10.41 16.98
CA PRO A 151 12.62 9.47 16.60
C PRO A 151 11.63 10.12 15.63
N PRO A 152 11.07 9.35 14.68
CA PRO A 152 9.93 9.80 13.87
C PRO A 152 8.74 10.19 14.74
N THR A 153 7.82 10.97 14.17
CA THR A 153 6.56 11.32 14.86
C THR A 153 5.79 10.05 15.19
N ALA A 154 5.33 9.96 16.44
CA ALA A 154 4.60 8.79 16.91
C ALA A 154 3.25 8.67 16.19
N LEU A 155 2.91 7.46 15.74
CA LEU A 155 1.66 7.19 15.08
C LEU A 155 0.48 7.33 16.05
N THR A 156 -0.54 8.04 15.59
CA THR A 156 -1.82 8.20 16.30
C THR A 156 -2.81 7.11 15.86
N THR A 157 -3.81 6.80 16.69
CA THR A 157 -4.88 5.87 16.31
C THR A 157 -5.63 6.36 15.07
N ALA A 158 -5.89 7.66 14.98
CA ALA A 158 -6.50 8.28 13.82
C ALA A 158 -5.61 8.19 12.57
N GLY A 159 -4.29 8.27 12.72
CA GLY A 159 -3.32 8.03 11.64
C GLY A 159 -3.41 6.60 11.10
N VAL A 160 -3.35 5.60 11.99
CA VAL A 160 -3.48 4.19 11.59
C VAL A 160 -4.83 3.91 10.91
N GLY A 161 -5.92 4.48 11.41
CA GLY A 161 -7.24 4.38 10.78
C GLY A 161 -7.28 4.99 9.36
N ARG A 162 -6.69 6.18 9.17
CA ARG A 162 -6.56 6.81 7.85
C ARG A 162 -5.74 5.96 6.89
N LEU A 163 -4.66 5.35 7.37
CA LEU A 163 -3.83 4.45 6.57
C LEU A 163 -4.56 3.17 6.19
N ALA A 164 -5.30 2.55 7.12
CA ALA A 164 -6.13 1.39 6.82
C ALA A 164 -7.20 1.71 5.77
N LEU A 165 -7.84 2.88 5.85
CA LEU A 165 -8.84 3.33 4.87
C LEU A 165 -8.21 3.60 3.50
N ALA A 166 -7.05 4.25 3.44
CA ALA A 166 -6.33 4.45 2.18
C ALA A 166 -5.95 3.11 1.52
N LEU A 167 -5.55 2.13 2.33
CA LEU A 167 -5.23 0.80 1.85
C LEU A 167 -6.47 0.01 1.40
N ALA A 168 -7.62 0.21 2.07
CA ALA A 168 -8.88 -0.38 1.65
C ALA A 168 -9.31 0.18 0.30
N ALA A 169 -9.19 1.49 0.09
CA ALA A 169 -9.44 2.12 -1.19
C ALA A 169 -8.49 1.57 -2.28
N TYR A 170 -7.20 1.39 -1.98
CA TYR A 170 -6.26 0.75 -2.88
C TYR A 170 -6.72 -0.66 -3.29
N TRP A 171 -7.13 -1.51 -2.34
CA TRP A 171 -7.57 -2.87 -2.63
C TRP A 171 -8.90 -2.93 -3.40
N VAL A 172 -9.83 -2.02 -3.12
CA VAL A 172 -11.08 -1.89 -3.89
C VAL A 172 -10.76 -1.50 -5.33
N ILE A 173 -9.93 -0.47 -5.54
CA ILE A 173 -9.51 -0.04 -6.89
C ILE A 173 -8.81 -1.19 -7.61
N PHE A 174 -7.85 -1.85 -6.95
CA PHE A 174 -7.12 -2.97 -7.52
C PHE A 174 -8.06 -4.12 -7.91
N GLY A 175 -8.98 -4.50 -7.01
CA GLY A 175 -9.97 -5.55 -7.23
C GLY A 175 -10.93 -5.23 -8.38
N SER A 176 -11.46 -4.01 -8.45
CA SER A 176 -12.35 -3.58 -9.53
C SER A 176 -11.66 -3.55 -10.89
N VAL A 177 -10.42 -3.05 -10.94
CA VAL A 177 -9.62 -3.06 -12.18
C VAL A 177 -9.31 -4.48 -12.61
N PHE A 178 -8.92 -5.35 -11.67
CA PHE A 178 -8.65 -6.76 -11.95
C PHE A 178 -9.91 -7.51 -12.44
N TRP A 179 -11.07 -7.24 -11.85
CA TRP A 179 -12.35 -7.77 -12.32
C TRP A 179 -12.65 -7.36 -13.75
N ALA A 180 -12.48 -6.06 -14.07
CA ALA A 180 -12.68 -5.54 -15.42
C ALA A 180 -11.70 -6.09 -16.47
N TYR A 181 -10.58 -6.71 -16.05
CA TYR A 181 -9.68 -7.44 -16.96
C TYR A 181 -10.16 -8.87 -17.26
N LEU A 182 -11.02 -9.44 -16.40
CA LEU A 182 -11.50 -10.82 -16.53
C LEU A 182 -12.83 -10.92 -17.29
N GLU A 183 -13.60 -9.84 -17.35
CA GLU A 183 -14.79 -9.69 -18.20
C GLU A 183 -14.42 -9.27 -19.63
#